data_AF-A0A0W8ICJ0-F1
#
_entry.id   AF-A0A0W8ICJ0-F1
#
_cell.length_a   1.000
_cell.length_b   1.000
_cell.length_c   1.000
_cell.angle_alpha   90.00
_cell.angle_beta   90.00
_cell.angle_gamma   90.00
#
_symmetry.space_group_name_H-M   'P 1'
#
loop_
_entity.id
_entity.type
_entity.pdbx_description
1 polymer ?
#
loop_
_entity_poly.entity_id
_entity_poly.type
_entity_poly.pdbx_seq_one_letter_code
_entity_poly.pdbx_strand_id
1 'polypeptide(L)'
;MAEMSSTAPLEVPSAVCGSAREASVAWRPHAREAVSRGRWPEVDLDPAAEQEGLIVLAKAPQLAEAGVHLHLPATTLATAAEKGTVGADVEQALVEQAWEEPWSFASLLAPAAQLLTIPPARHRPFAQAAARHWPVLESVGPRWTVGDTSGATLWGQHTTLWYVLGQLGVPAERLTQPLPSGGVDGLLADAGVA
;
A
#
# COMPACT_ATOMS: atom_id res chain seq x y z
N MET A 1 5.58 17.22 -28.81
CA MET A 1 6.14 15.94 -28.34
C MET A 1 6.29 16.08 -26.83
N ALA A 2 5.37 15.50 -26.07
CA ALA A 2 5.46 15.52 -24.61
C ALA A 2 6.59 14.57 -24.20
N GLU A 3 7.53 15.05 -23.40
CA GLU A 3 8.50 14.19 -22.72
C GLU A 3 7.69 13.16 -21.92
N MET A 4 7.77 11.89 -22.30
CA MET A 4 7.31 10.80 -21.46
C MET A 4 8.22 10.81 -20.25
N SER A 5 7.81 11.53 -19.20
CA SER A 5 8.48 11.51 -17.92
C SER A 5 8.52 10.05 -17.48
N SER A 6 9.72 9.46 -17.52
CA SER A 6 9.94 8.07 -17.17
C SER A 6 9.71 7.95 -15.67
N THR A 7 8.50 7.56 -15.26
CA THR A 7 8.19 7.27 -13.87
C THR A 7 9.15 6.20 -13.37
N ALA A 8 9.83 6.46 -12.25
CA ALA A 8 10.70 5.47 -11.63
C ALA A 8 9.91 4.19 -11.31
N PRO A 9 10.52 2.99 -11.47
CA PRO A 9 9.83 1.74 -11.15
C PRO A 9 9.52 1.67 -9.66
N LEU A 10 8.47 0.93 -9.30
CA LEU A 10 8.22 0.57 -7.90
C LEU A 10 9.37 -0.32 -7.40
N GLU A 11 10.10 0.12 -6.39
CA GLU A 11 11.14 -0.67 -5.72
C GLU A 11 10.58 -1.29 -4.42
N VAL A 12 10.92 -2.55 -4.13
CA VAL A 12 10.40 -3.30 -2.97
C VAL A 12 11.51 -4.06 -2.24
N PRO A 13 11.39 -4.30 -0.92
CA PRO A 13 12.38 -5.08 -0.21
C PRO A 13 12.46 -6.52 -0.72
N SER A 14 13.66 -7.05 -0.96
CA SER A 14 13.84 -8.47 -1.31
C SER A 14 13.21 -9.43 -0.28
N ALA A 15 13.16 -9.01 0.99
CA ALA A 15 12.55 -9.76 2.08
C ALA A 15 11.03 -9.95 1.96
N VAL A 16 10.34 -9.23 1.07
CA VAL A 16 8.91 -9.44 0.77
C VAL A 16 8.66 -10.21 -0.53
N CYS A 17 9.72 -10.67 -1.20
CA CYS A 17 9.64 -11.45 -2.42
C CYS A 17 9.68 -12.96 -2.14
N GLY A 18 9.14 -13.76 -3.08
CA GLY A 18 9.07 -15.22 -2.96
C GLY A 18 7.80 -15.68 -2.25
N SER A 19 7.79 -16.91 -1.73
CA SER A 19 6.58 -17.49 -1.17
C SER A 19 6.06 -16.71 0.05
N ALA A 20 4.74 -16.73 0.28
CA ALA A 20 4.12 -16.03 1.41
C ALA A 20 4.76 -16.41 2.76
N ARG A 21 5.19 -17.67 2.88
CA ARG A 21 5.86 -18.19 4.08
C ARG A 21 7.27 -17.64 4.22
N GLU A 22 8.08 -17.67 3.17
CA GLU A 22 9.46 -17.16 3.18
C GLU A 22 9.47 -15.66 3.45
N ALA A 23 8.66 -14.90 2.71
CA ALA A 23 8.51 -13.46 2.91
C ALA A 23 8.07 -13.12 4.34
N SER A 24 7.09 -13.85 4.90
CA SER A 24 6.66 -13.64 6.29
C SER A 24 7.75 -13.95 7.31
N VAL A 25 8.54 -15.00 7.09
CA VAL A 25 9.66 -15.36 7.97
C VAL A 25 10.77 -14.31 7.88
N ALA A 26 11.14 -13.88 6.68
CA ALA A 26 12.18 -12.89 6.43
C ALA A 26 11.80 -11.51 6.96
N TRP A 27 10.54 -11.09 6.81
CA TRP A 27 10.07 -9.77 7.21
C TRP A 27 9.85 -9.61 8.73
N ARG A 28 9.57 -10.71 9.44
CA ARG A 28 9.17 -10.64 10.86
C ARG A 28 10.18 -9.94 11.78
N PRO A 29 11.51 -10.16 11.67
CA PRO A 29 12.50 -9.42 12.47
C PRO A 29 12.45 -7.91 12.21
N HIS A 30 12.37 -7.50 10.95
CA HIS A 30 12.28 -6.09 10.53
C HIS A 30 11.06 -5.39 11.13
N ALA A 31 9.89 -6.04 11.10
CA ALA A 31 8.69 -5.46 11.67
C ALA A 31 8.74 -5.32 13.20
N ARG A 32 9.36 -6.30 13.90
CA ARG A 32 9.57 -6.22 15.35
C ARG A 32 10.52 -5.09 15.70
N GLU A 33 11.60 -4.96 14.95
CA GLU A 33 12.54 -3.85 15.09
C GLU A 33 11.82 -2.51 14.88
N ALA A 34 11.00 -2.40 13.84
CA ALA A 34 10.25 -1.18 13.55
C ALA A 34 9.36 -0.74 14.70
N VAL A 35 8.57 -1.67 15.26
CA VAL A 35 7.72 -1.41 16.43
C VAL A 35 8.57 -1.01 17.66
N SER A 36 9.73 -1.62 17.86
CA SER A 36 10.60 -1.31 19.00
C SER A 36 11.32 0.04 18.88
N ARG A 37 11.67 0.46 17.65
CA ARG A 37 12.44 1.67 17.38
C ARG A 37 11.60 2.87 16.92
N GLY A 38 10.34 2.62 16.58
CA GLY A 38 9.45 3.61 15.95
C GLY A 38 9.92 4.11 14.59
N ARG A 39 10.67 3.28 13.86
CA ARG A 39 11.15 3.60 12.51
C ARG A 39 11.19 2.35 11.65
N TRP A 40 10.74 2.44 10.39
CA TRP A 40 10.95 1.34 9.45
C TRP A 40 12.45 1.08 9.25
N PRO A 41 12.89 -0.19 9.20
CA PRO A 41 14.29 -0.50 9.00
C PRO A 41 14.72 -0.09 7.60
N GLU A 42 15.98 0.29 7.48
CA GLU A 42 16.63 0.45 6.18
C GLU A 42 16.82 -0.95 5.57
N VAL A 43 16.33 -1.14 4.36
CA VAL A 43 16.34 -2.41 3.64
C VAL A 43 16.72 -2.14 2.19
N ASP A 44 17.44 -3.09 1.59
CA ASP A 44 17.77 -3.02 0.17
C ASP A 44 16.48 -3.20 -0.64
N LEU A 45 16.28 -2.32 -1.63
CA LEU A 45 15.11 -2.32 -2.50
C LEU A 45 15.50 -2.78 -3.89
N ASP A 46 14.69 -3.67 -4.46
CA ASP A 46 14.81 -4.17 -5.83
C ASP A 46 13.61 -3.73 -6.66
N PRO A 47 13.77 -3.44 -7.97
CA PRO A 47 12.63 -3.11 -8.83
C PRO A 47 11.60 -4.26 -8.87
N ALA A 48 10.37 -4.00 -8.43
CA ALA A 48 9.27 -4.97 -8.45
C ALA A 48 8.92 -5.42 -9.87
N ALA A 49 9.21 -4.58 -10.87
CA ALA A 49 9.02 -4.90 -12.29
C ALA A 49 9.91 -6.06 -12.76
N GLU A 50 11.07 -6.26 -12.12
CA GLU A 50 12.02 -7.33 -12.43
C GLU A 50 11.66 -8.66 -11.73
N GLN A 51 10.79 -8.60 -10.71
CA GLN A 51 10.28 -9.78 -10.03
C GLN A 51 9.09 -10.35 -10.81
N GLU A 52 9.08 -11.64 -11.11
CA GLU A 52 7.90 -12.31 -11.69
C GLU A 52 6.79 -12.50 -10.64
N GLY A 53 5.55 -12.72 -11.08
CA GLY A 53 4.42 -13.08 -10.20
C GLY A 53 3.51 -11.92 -9.77
N LEU A 54 2.62 -12.20 -8.81
CA LEU A 54 1.61 -11.26 -8.32
C LEU A 54 2.12 -10.39 -7.16
N ILE A 55 1.59 -9.18 -7.06
CA ILE A 55 1.76 -8.29 -5.89
C ILE A 55 0.53 -8.40 -4.99
N VAL A 56 0.71 -8.98 -3.80
CA VAL A 56 -0.37 -9.39 -2.93
C VAL A 56 -0.60 -8.39 -1.79
N LEU A 57 -1.79 -7.78 -1.80
CA LEU A 57 -2.28 -6.80 -0.82
C LEU A 57 -3.14 -7.42 0.29
N ALA A 58 -3.21 -8.74 0.40
CA ALA A 58 -3.94 -9.41 1.48
C ALA A 58 -3.27 -10.73 1.87
N LYS A 59 -3.68 -11.28 3.02
CA LYS A 59 -3.31 -12.64 3.39
C LYS A 59 -4.08 -13.62 2.51
N ALA A 60 -3.41 -14.22 1.51
CA ALA A 60 -4.02 -15.13 0.54
C ALA A 60 -3.28 -16.49 0.53
N PRO A 61 -3.65 -17.45 1.39
CA PRO A 61 -2.97 -18.75 1.47
C PRO A 61 -2.93 -19.53 0.14
N GLN A 62 -3.94 -19.35 -0.70
CA GLN A 62 -4.03 -19.92 -2.04
C GLN A 62 -3.00 -19.35 -3.03
N LEU A 63 -2.34 -18.25 -2.68
CA LEU A 63 -1.29 -17.58 -3.45
C LEU A 63 0.08 -17.81 -2.81
N ALA A 64 0.33 -19.04 -2.34
CA ALA A 64 1.58 -19.39 -1.67
C ALA A 64 2.82 -19.11 -2.54
N GLU A 65 2.68 -19.25 -3.86
CA GLU A 65 3.74 -19.04 -4.88
C GLU A 65 3.64 -17.66 -5.56
N ALA A 66 2.99 -16.67 -4.94
CA ALA A 66 3.02 -15.31 -5.47
C ALA A 66 4.42 -14.71 -5.41
N GLY A 67 4.64 -13.63 -6.17
CA GLY A 67 5.95 -13.03 -6.33
C GLY A 67 6.31 -12.05 -5.22
N VAL A 68 5.39 -11.16 -4.84
CA VAL A 68 5.64 -10.03 -3.92
C VAL A 68 4.49 -9.91 -2.91
N HIS A 69 4.81 -9.80 -1.62
CA HIS A 69 3.84 -9.77 -0.52
C HIS A 69 3.84 -8.45 0.26
N LEU A 70 3.33 -7.37 -0.35
CA LEU A 70 3.34 -6.02 0.24
C LEU A 70 2.43 -5.83 1.46
N HIS A 71 1.47 -6.71 1.72
CA HIS A 71 0.63 -6.58 2.92
C HIS A 71 1.39 -6.78 4.24
N LEU A 72 2.57 -7.42 4.23
CA LEU A 72 3.28 -7.85 5.44
C LEU A 72 3.68 -6.68 6.39
N PRO A 73 4.29 -5.57 5.92
CA PRO A 73 4.58 -4.40 6.74
C PRO A 73 3.36 -3.85 7.49
N ALA A 74 2.34 -3.40 6.75
CA ALA A 74 1.18 -2.77 7.35
C ALA A 74 0.33 -3.74 8.18
N THR A 75 0.19 -5.00 7.77
CA THR A 75 -0.54 -6.00 8.56
C THR A 75 0.14 -6.26 9.90
N THR A 76 1.48 -6.23 9.95
CA THR A 76 2.19 -6.41 11.22
C THR A 76 1.96 -5.22 12.16
N LEU A 77 2.02 -4.00 11.63
CA LEU A 77 1.72 -2.80 12.41
C LEU A 77 0.25 -2.78 12.87
N ALA A 78 -0.69 -3.07 11.99
CA ALA A 78 -2.12 -3.17 12.31
C ALA A 78 -2.40 -4.22 13.39
N THR A 79 -1.76 -5.39 13.30
CA THR A 79 -1.86 -6.44 14.33
C THR A 79 -1.29 -5.98 15.67
N ALA A 80 -0.17 -5.24 15.66
CA ALA A 80 0.44 -4.73 16.88
C ALA A 80 -0.46 -3.67 17.54
N ALA A 81 -1.07 -2.79 16.74
CA ALA A 81 -2.02 -1.76 17.15
C ALA A 81 -3.30 -2.37 17.73
N GLU A 82 -3.92 -3.32 17.02
CA GLU A 82 -5.10 -4.05 17.48
C GLU A 82 -4.87 -4.73 18.84
N LYS A 83 -3.68 -5.27 19.07
CA LYS A 83 -3.30 -5.92 20.33
C LYS A 83 -2.85 -4.96 21.43
N GLY A 84 -2.75 -3.66 21.16
CA GLY A 84 -2.22 -2.67 22.10
C GLY A 84 -0.75 -2.89 22.46
N THR A 85 0.03 -3.51 21.56
CA THR A 85 1.46 -3.82 21.76
C THR A 85 2.39 -2.77 21.14
N VAL A 86 1.83 -1.74 20.52
CA VAL A 86 2.53 -0.55 20.01
C VAL A 86 1.87 0.68 20.61
N GLY A 87 2.67 1.64 21.05
CA GLY A 87 2.16 2.92 21.55
C GLY A 87 1.60 3.78 20.42
N ALA A 88 0.60 4.61 20.71
CA ALA A 88 -0.06 5.45 19.71
C ALA A 88 0.92 6.38 18.95
N ASP A 89 1.90 6.96 19.64
CA ASP A 89 2.92 7.83 19.03
C ASP A 89 3.81 7.06 18.06
N VAL A 90 4.17 5.82 18.41
CA VAL A 90 4.99 4.93 17.57
C VAL A 90 4.20 4.48 16.35
N GLU A 91 2.92 4.12 16.54
CA GLU A 91 2.03 3.77 15.43
C GLU A 91 1.89 4.93 14.45
N GLN A 92 1.60 6.14 14.97
CA GLN A 92 1.48 7.34 14.15
C GLN A 92 2.76 7.62 13.36
N ALA A 93 3.92 7.57 14.02
CA ALA A 93 5.21 7.80 13.36
C ALA A 93 5.50 6.79 12.24
N LEU A 94 5.16 5.51 12.44
CA LEU A 94 5.36 4.47 11.43
C LEU A 94 4.38 4.62 10.25
N VAL A 95 3.13 5.04 10.51
CA VAL A 95 2.15 5.34 9.46
C VAL A 95 2.60 6.54 8.63
N GLU A 96 3.04 7.62 9.26
CA GLU A 96 3.55 8.82 8.59
C GLU A 96 4.79 8.51 7.75
N GLN A 97 5.75 7.77 8.29
CA GLN A 97 6.91 7.31 7.52
C GLN A 97 6.51 6.48 6.30
N ALA A 98 5.46 5.65 6.43
CA ALA A 98 4.98 4.85 5.32
C ALA A 98 4.32 5.70 4.22
N TRP A 99 3.94 6.95 4.48
CA TRP A 99 3.43 7.86 3.44
C TRP A 99 4.54 8.43 2.55
N GLU A 100 5.79 8.38 2.96
CA GLU A 100 6.89 9.01 2.19
C GLU A 100 7.43 8.10 1.08
N GLU A 101 7.33 6.77 1.23
CA GLU A 101 7.90 5.81 0.30
C GLU A 101 6.83 5.00 -0.46
N PRO A 102 6.92 4.83 -1.80
CA PRO A 102 5.89 4.17 -2.59
C PRO A 102 5.52 2.76 -2.11
N TRP A 103 6.51 1.91 -1.80
CA TRP A 103 6.26 0.53 -1.38
C TRP A 103 5.66 0.45 0.04
N SER A 104 6.14 1.31 0.94
CA SER A 104 5.60 1.40 2.30
C SER A 104 4.15 1.87 2.24
N PHE A 105 3.86 2.85 1.40
CA PHE A 105 2.50 3.34 1.19
C PHE A 105 1.61 2.24 0.59
N ALA A 106 2.10 1.51 -0.41
CA ALA A 106 1.37 0.40 -1.02
C ALA A 106 0.96 -0.67 0.01
N SER A 107 1.78 -0.90 1.04
CA SER A 107 1.41 -1.81 2.13
C SER A 107 0.16 -1.34 2.89
N LEU A 108 -0.03 -0.03 3.06
CA LEU A 108 -1.20 0.55 3.73
C LEU A 108 -2.50 0.45 2.90
N LEU A 109 -2.39 0.18 1.59
CA LEU A 109 -3.54 -0.08 0.73
C LEU A 109 -4.18 -1.46 1.00
N ALA A 110 -3.44 -2.36 1.65
CA ALA A 110 -3.95 -3.68 2.04
C ALA A 110 -5.22 -3.56 2.91
N PRO A 111 -6.29 -4.34 2.65
CA PRO A 111 -7.49 -4.31 3.49
C PRO A 111 -7.21 -4.55 4.98
N ALA A 112 -6.22 -5.39 5.29
CA ALA A 112 -5.79 -5.65 6.67
C ALA A 112 -5.21 -4.41 7.39
N ALA A 113 -4.79 -3.40 6.64
CA ALA A 113 -4.25 -2.14 7.16
C ALA A 113 -5.34 -1.08 7.38
N GLN A 114 -6.61 -1.34 7.03
CA GLN A 114 -7.68 -0.34 7.12
C GLN A 114 -7.83 0.25 8.53
N LEU A 115 -7.59 -0.55 9.59
CA LEU A 115 -7.56 -0.08 10.99
C LEU A 115 -6.66 1.14 11.18
N LEU A 116 -5.51 1.17 10.51
CA LEU A 116 -4.52 2.25 10.59
C LEU A 116 -5.02 3.54 9.93
N THR A 117 -6.11 3.49 9.16
CA THR A 117 -6.70 4.66 8.48
C THR A 117 -8.02 5.13 9.09
N ILE A 118 -8.58 4.44 10.09
CA ILE A 118 -9.85 4.81 10.74
C ILE A 118 -9.82 6.23 11.36
N PRO A 119 -8.73 6.68 12.00
CA PRO A 119 -8.70 8.02 12.58
C PRO A 119 -8.93 9.10 11.50
N PRO A 120 -9.95 9.97 11.63
CA PRO A 120 -10.28 10.95 10.57
C PRO A 120 -9.14 11.90 10.22
N ALA A 121 -8.25 12.19 11.17
CA ALA A 121 -7.07 13.01 10.96
C ALA A 121 -6.09 12.42 9.92
N ARG A 122 -6.16 11.10 9.65
CA ARG A 122 -5.30 10.41 8.68
C ARG A 122 -5.87 10.42 7.25
N HIS A 123 -7.16 10.68 7.07
CA HIS A 123 -7.80 10.52 5.75
C HIS A 123 -7.19 11.43 4.68
N ARG A 124 -7.09 12.74 4.94
CA ARG A 124 -6.54 13.69 3.97
C ARG A 124 -5.06 13.45 3.66
N PRO A 125 -4.16 13.30 4.67
CA PRO A 125 -2.76 12.96 4.40
C PRO A 125 -2.60 11.65 3.62
N PHE A 126 -3.39 10.62 3.95
CA PHE A 126 -3.38 9.35 3.22
C PHE A 126 -3.77 9.52 1.75
N ALA A 127 -4.83 10.28 1.47
CA ALA A 127 -5.26 10.54 0.10
C ALA A 127 -4.21 11.36 -0.70
N GLN A 128 -3.54 12.31 -0.04
CA GLN A 128 -2.44 13.07 -0.65
C GLN A 128 -1.22 12.18 -0.95
N ALA A 129 -0.87 11.27 -0.04
CA ALA A 129 0.17 10.26 -0.27
C ALA A 129 -0.22 9.33 -1.42
N ALA A 130 -1.50 8.92 -1.49
CA ALA A 130 -2.03 8.14 -2.61
C ALA A 130 -1.84 8.88 -3.93
N ALA A 131 -2.24 10.15 -4.02
CA ALA A 131 -2.06 10.97 -5.21
C ALA A 131 -0.60 11.09 -5.64
N ARG A 132 0.32 11.29 -4.69
CA ARG A 132 1.76 11.38 -4.93
C ARG A 132 2.34 10.10 -5.50
N HIS A 133 2.00 8.95 -4.92
CA HIS A 133 2.61 7.66 -5.26
C HIS A 133 1.88 6.91 -6.36
N TRP A 134 0.65 7.31 -6.71
CA TRP A 134 -0.19 6.59 -7.66
C TRP A 134 0.49 6.29 -9.01
N PRO A 135 1.20 7.25 -9.65
CA PRO A 135 1.83 6.98 -10.95
C PRO A 135 2.85 5.84 -10.89
N VAL A 136 3.64 5.76 -9.81
CA VAL A 136 4.62 4.70 -9.60
C VAL A 136 3.91 3.36 -9.39
N LEU A 137 2.87 3.33 -8.56
CA LEU A 137 2.11 2.11 -8.28
C LEU A 137 1.33 1.58 -9.49
N GLU A 138 0.77 2.49 -10.30
CA GLU A 138 0.05 2.15 -11.52
C GLU A 138 1.00 1.62 -12.61
N SER A 139 2.24 2.10 -12.66
CA SER A 139 3.24 1.68 -13.65
C SER A 139 3.55 0.17 -13.61
N VAL A 140 3.29 -0.49 -12.48
CA VAL A 140 3.40 -1.94 -12.31
C VAL A 140 2.43 -2.71 -13.22
N GLY A 141 1.31 -2.10 -13.60
CA GLY A 141 0.29 -2.72 -14.42
C GLY A 141 -0.57 -3.74 -13.67
N PRO A 142 -1.20 -4.71 -14.37
CA PRO A 142 -2.24 -5.57 -13.83
C PRO A 142 -1.69 -6.76 -13.02
N ARG A 143 -0.87 -6.49 -12.00
CA ARG A 143 -0.24 -7.52 -11.15
C ARG A 143 -0.75 -7.53 -9.71
N TRP A 144 -1.62 -6.60 -9.36
CA TRP A 144 -2.13 -6.43 -7.99
C TRP A 144 -3.24 -7.43 -7.69
N THR A 145 -3.29 -7.94 -6.47
CA THR A 145 -4.35 -8.86 -6.03
C THR A 145 -4.61 -8.73 -4.53
N VAL A 146 -5.88 -8.82 -4.12
CA VAL A 146 -6.31 -9.00 -2.73
C VAL A 146 -6.66 -10.46 -2.40
N GLY A 147 -6.22 -11.41 -3.23
CA GLY A 147 -6.36 -12.85 -2.98
C GLY A 147 -6.80 -13.69 -4.17
N ASP A 148 -7.07 -13.06 -5.31
CA ASP A 148 -7.36 -13.74 -6.56
C ASP A 148 -6.09 -14.32 -7.21
N THR A 149 -6.26 -15.42 -7.95
CA THR A 149 -5.18 -16.11 -8.69
C THR A 149 -4.72 -15.35 -9.93
N SER A 150 -5.39 -14.24 -10.28
CA SER A 150 -5.04 -13.34 -11.35
C SER A 150 -4.81 -11.92 -10.82
N GLY A 151 -3.87 -11.20 -11.41
CA GLY A 151 -3.67 -9.79 -11.12
C GLY A 151 -4.69 -8.89 -11.83
N ALA A 152 -4.92 -7.71 -11.26
CA ALA A 152 -5.61 -6.60 -11.91
C ALA A 152 -4.85 -5.28 -11.67
N THR A 153 -5.35 -4.19 -12.24
CA THR A 153 -4.83 -2.85 -11.92
C THR A 153 -5.09 -2.54 -10.45
N LEU A 154 -4.24 -1.70 -9.84
CA LEU A 154 -4.38 -1.33 -8.44
C LEU A 154 -5.75 -0.66 -8.15
N TRP A 155 -6.24 0.18 -9.07
CA TRP A 155 -7.56 0.80 -8.91
C TRP A 155 -8.71 -0.22 -8.90
N GLY A 156 -8.58 -1.29 -9.69
CA GLY A 156 -9.56 -2.37 -9.72
C GLY A 156 -9.59 -3.21 -8.43
N GLN A 157 -8.60 -3.02 -7.55
CA GLN A 157 -8.59 -3.64 -6.22
C GLN A 157 -9.36 -2.73 -5.25
N HIS A 158 -10.36 -3.29 -4.56
CA HIS A 158 -11.09 -2.60 -3.49
C HIS A 158 -10.18 -2.48 -2.25
N THR A 159 -9.30 -1.49 -2.27
CA THR A 159 -8.27 -1.25 -1.25
C THR A 159 -8.75 -0.29 -0.16
N THR A 160 -7.92 -0.10 0.88
CA THR A 160 -8.13 0.91 1.93
C THR A 160 -8.35 2.32 1.37
N LEU A 161 -7.81 2.63 0.19
CA LEU A 161 -8.01 3.93 -0.45
C LEU A 161 -9.50 4.22 -0.74
N TRP A 162 -10.28 3.23 -1.15
CA TRP A 162 -11.72 3.43 -1.42
C TRP A 162 -12.47 3.85 -0.16
N TYR A 163 -12.14 3.23 0.98
CA TYR A 163 -12.68 3.63 2.28
C TYR A 163 -12.33 5.09 2.58
N VAL A 164 -11.05 5.46 2.49
CA VAL A 164 -10.57 6.82 2.79
C VAL A 164 -11.24 7.86 1.88
N LEU A 165 -11.34 7.59 0.58
CA LEU A 165 -12.00 8.49 -0.38
C LEU A 165 -13.49 8.66 -0.06
N GLY A 166 -14.18 7.58 0.30
CA GLY A 166 -15.58 7.65 0.74
C GLY A 166 -15.75 8.50 2.01
N GLN A 167 -14.82 8.40 2.98
CA GLN A 167 -14.81 9.25 4.17
C GLN A 167 -14.52 10.73 3.86
N LEU A 168 -13.86 11.01 2.74
CA LEU A 168 -13.62 12.37 2.24
C LEU A 168 -14.77 12.89 1.36
N GLY A 169 -15.86 12.13 1.22
CA GLY A 169 -17.07 12.55 0.50
C GLY A 169 -17.11 12.17 -0.97
N VAL A 170 -16.17 11.35 -1.47
CA VAL A 170 -16.25 10.83 -2.84
C VAL A 170 -17.44 9.86 -2.95
N PRO A 171 -18.41 10.08 -3.86
CA PRO A 171 -19.56 9.21 -4.01
C PRO A 171 -19.17 7.78 -4.40
N ALA A 172 -19.88 6.78 -3.88
CA ALA A 172 -19.62 5.37 -4.17
C ALA A 172 -19.73 5.06 -5.66
N GLU A 173 -20.69 5.69 -6.35
CA GLU A 173 -20.88 5.57 -7.79
C GLU A 173 -19.62 6.02 -8.55
N ARG A 174 -18.91 7.05 -8.06
CA ARG A 174 -17.68 7.52 -8.67
C ARG A 174 -16.52 6.56 -8.45
N LEU A 175 -16.42 5.94 -7.28
CA LEU A 175 -15.35 4.98 -6.93
C LEU A 175 -15.39 3.72 -7.82
N THR A 176 -16.57 3.32 -8.28
CA THR A 176 -16.76 2.15 -9.17
C THR A 176 -16.43 2.41 -10.65
N GLN A 177 -16.13 3.66 -11.01
CA GLN A 177 -15.76 4.04 -12.38
C GLN A 177 -14.24 4.00 -12.59
N PRO A 178 -13.75 3.94 -13.84
CA PRO A 178 -12.33 4.16 -14.11
C PRO A 178 -11.82 5.49 -13.54
N LEU A 179 -10.56 5.48 -13.11
CA LEU A 179 -9.88 6.71 -12.67
C LEU A 179 -9.90 7.75 -13.80
N PRO A 180 -10.04 9.04 -13.46
CA PRO A 180 -9.84 10.10 -14.44
C PRO A 180 -8.38 10.12 -14.90
N SER A 181 -8.09 10.83 -15.99
CA SER A 181 -6.73 10.96 -16.53
C SER A 181 -5.71 11.57 -15.55
N GLY A 182 -6.17 12.30 -14.53
CA GLY A 182 -5.34 12.80 -13.43
C GLY A 182 -5.14 11.81 -12.27
N GLY A 183 -5.57 10.55 -12.41
CA GLY A 183 -5.46 9.54 -11.37
C GLY A 183 -6.22 9.92 -10.10
N VAL A 184 -5.63 9.62 -8.94
CA VAL A 184 -6.20 9.97 -7.63
C VAL A 184 -6.26 11.49 -7.43
N ASP A 185 -5.29 12.24 -7.93
CA ASP A 185 -5.26 13.70 -7.81
C ASP A 185 -6.47 14.35 -8.49
N GLY A 186 -6.76 13.93 -9.73
CA GLY A 186 -7.97 14.37 -10.45
C GLY A 186 -9.27 14.05 -9.70
N LEU A 187 -9.33 12.89 -9.04
CA LEU A 187 -10.49 12.51 -8.23
C LEU A 187 -10.67 13.39 -6.98
N LEU A 188 -9.57 13.77 -6.32
CA LEU A 188 -9.61 14.67 -5.16
C LEU A 188 -10.00 16.09 -5.56
N ALA A 189 -9.53 16.56 -6.71
CA ALA A 189 -9.91 17.85 -7.28
C ALA A 189 -11.42 17.91 -7.58
N ASP A 190 -11.96 16.87 -8.24
CA ASP A 190 -13.40 16.76 -8.54
C ASP A 190 -14.27 16.77 -7.27
N ALA A 191 -13.77 16.20 -6.18
CA ALA A 191 -14.48 16.12 -4.89
C ALA A 191 -14.32 17.39 -4.02
N GLY A 192 -13.52 18.38 -4.44
CA GLY A 192 -13.23 19.58 -3.64
C GLY A 192 -12.43 19.28 -2.36
N VAL A 193 -11.59 18.23 -2.40
CA VAL A 193 -10.78 17.77 -1.26
C VAL A 193 -9.34 18.33 -1.30
N ALA A 194 -8.96 18.96 -2.41
CA ALA A 194 -7.64 19.56 -2.66
C ALA A 194 -7.29 20.71 -1.71
#